data_AF-A0A9N7UHB1-F1
#
_entry.id   AF-A0A9N7UHB1-F1
#
_cell.length_a   1.000
_cell.length_b   1.000
_cell.length_c   1.000
_cell.angle_alpha   90.00
_cell.angle_beta   90.00
_cell.angle_gamma   90.00
#
_symmetry.space_group_name_H-M   'P 1'
#
loop_
_entity.id
_entity.type
_entity.pdbx_description
1 polymer ?
#
loop_
_entity_poly.entity_id
_entity_poly.type
_entity_poly.pdbx_seq_one_letter_code
_entity_poly.pdbx_strand_id
1 'polypeptide(L)'
;MAWYVGDMLAWLHQATASEKEHLEALLKQVTLPGVEENLQEVIGHITEGVCRPLKVRIEQVIVAEPGAVLLYKLSNLLKFYHHTISSIIGTSVATLLITIEEMHVLSKKMFFNSLSLHASRLMDKVELPPADLGPTASLTQTLALLREVLASHDSSVVPLNARQADFAQVLSCILDPLLQLCTVSASNLGTADMATYMVNSLYVMKTTLALFEFTDKRLEMLEFQWDKTK
;
A
#
# COMPACT_ATOMS: atom_id res chain seq x y z
N MET A 1 1.33 13.91 -9.25
CA MET A 1 0.13 13.04 -9.21
C MET A 1 -0.32 12.72 -7.78
N ALA A 2 0.48 12.04 -6.94
CA ALA A 2 0.07 11.82 -5.54
C ALA A 2 -0.04 13.11 -4.70
N TRP A 3 0.83 14.10 -4.94
CA TRP A 3 0.70 15.44 -4.32
C TRP A 3 -0.67 16.07 -4.63
N TYR A 4 -1.10 16.05 -5.90
CA TYR A 4 -2.40 16.61 -6.31
C TYR A 4 -3.58 15.98 -5.54
N VAL A 5 -3.60 14.67 -5.34
CA VAL A 5 -4.65 14.02 -4.53
C VAL A 5 -4.51 14.37 -3.04
N GLY A 6 -3.29 14.47 -2.54
CA GLY A 6 -3.03 14.93 -1.18
C GLY A 6 -3.56 16.33 -0.90
N ASP A 7 -3.37 17.27 -1.83
CA ASP A 7 -3.90 18.64 -1.68
C ASP A 7 -5.42 18.66 -1.69
N MET A 8 -6.07 17.88 -2.57
CA MET A 8 -7.53 17.76 -2.60
C MET A 8 -8.07 17.23 -1.27
N LEU A 9 -7.46 16.19 -0.71
CA LEU A 9 -7.87 15.60 0.57
C LEU A 9 -7.54 16.51 1.76
N ALA A 10 -6.43 17.23 1.73
CA ALA A 10 -6.06 18.22 2.74
C ALA A 10 -7.07 19.37 2.79
N TRP A 11 -7.42 19.91 1.61
CA TRP A 11 -8.45 20.94 1.49
C TRP A 11 -9.79 20.44 1.98
N LEU A 12 -10.18 19.23 1.60
CA LEU A 12 -11.43 18.61 2.04
C LEU A 12 -11.49 18.46 3.57
N HIS A 13 -10.42 17.95 4.18
CA HIS A 13 -10.29 17.85 5.63
C HIS A 13 -10.46 19.22 6.32
N GLN A 14 -9.77 20.26 5.83
CA GLN A 14 -9.90 21.62 6.37
C GLN A 14 -11.31 22.19 6.19
N ALA A 15 -11.93 21.99 5.02
CA ALA A 15 -13.28 22.46 4.75
C ALA A 15 -14.29 21.78 5.67
N THR A 16 -14.21 20.45 5.83
CA THR A 16 -15.09 19.70 6.76
C THR A 16 -14.92 20.16 8.21
N ALA A 17 -13.68 20.41 8.66
CA ALA A 17 -13.42 20.94 10.00
C ALA A 17 -14.07 22.33 10.19
N SER A 18 -13.90 23.23 9.22
CA SER A 18 -14.46 24.58 9.27
C SER A 18 -15.99 24.58 9.27
N GLU A 19 -16.64 23.74 8.46
CA GLU A 19 -18.10 23.61 8.47
C GLU A 19 -18.62 23.11 9.82
N LYS A 20 -17.93 22.15 10.44
CA LYS A 20 -18.25 21.69 11.79
C LYS A 20 -18.16 22.82 12.81
N GLU A 21 -17.07 23.57 12.82
CA GLU A 21 -16.87 24.70 13.75
C GLU A 21 -17.96 25.78 13.57
N HIS A 22 -18.34 26.10 12.32
CA HIS A 22 -19.41 27.07 12.05
C HIS A 22 -20.77 26.59 12.59
N LEU A 23 -21.10 25.32 12.37
CA LEU A 23 -22.36 24.74 12.84
C LEU A 23 -22.39 24.63 14.38
N GLU A 24 -21.28 24.23 15.01
CA GLU A 24 -21.14 24.23 16.47
C GLU A 24 -21.30 25.64 17.06
N ALA A 25 -20.71 26.66 16.42
CA ALA A 25 -20.86 28.05 16.83
C ALA A 25 -22.32 28.55 16.69
N LEU A 26 -22.99 28.19 15.59
CA LEU A 26 -24.38 28.53 15.33
C LEU A 26 -25.34 27.88 16.35
N LEU A 27 -25.08 26.62 16.70
CA LEU A 27 -25.94 25.81 17.57
C LEU A 27 -25.54 25.88 19.05
N LYS A 28 -24.55 26.70 19.42
CA LYS A 28 -23.96 26.77 20.77
C LYS A 28 -24.97 26.93 21.92
N GLN A 29 -26.11 27.58 21.69
CA GLN A 29 -27.13 27.82 22.71
C GLN A 29 -28.29 26.80 22.66
N VAL A 30 -28.28 25.86 21.71
CA VAL A 30 -29.33 24.86 21.55
C VAL A 30 -29.07 23.70 22.49
N THR A 31 -29.95 23.50 23.48
CA THR A 31 -29.83 22.44 24.50
C THR A 31 -30.75 21.25 24.25
N LEU A 32 -31.28 21.12 23.03
CA LEU A 32 -32.15 20.01 22.66
C LEU A 32 -31.34 18.70 22.58
N PRO A 33 -31.90 17.56 22.99
CA PRO A 33 -31.28 16.26 22.73
C PRO A 33 -31.20 16.01 21.21
N GLY A 34 -30.13 15.37 20.74
CA GLY A 34 -29.94 15.02 19.32
C GLY A 34 -29.25 16.09 18.44
N VAL A 35 -28.79 17.21 19.02
CA VAL A 35 -28.06 18.25 18.28
C VAL A 35 -26.80 17.71 17.60
N GLU A 36 -26.06 16.82 18.26
CA GLU A 36 -24.85 16.20 17.70
C GLU A 36 -25.18 15.30 16.49
N GLU A 37 -26.25 14.52 16.54
CA GLU A 37 -26.66 13.66 15.41
C GLU A 37 -27.08 14.51 14.20
N ASN A 38 -27.86 15.56 14.44
CA ASN A 38 -28.26 16.52 13.39
C ASN A 38 -27.05 17.25 12.80
N LEU A 39 -26.06 17.60 13.62
CA LEU A 39 -24.81 18.22 13.18
C LEU A 39 -24.07 17.31 12.20
N GLN A 40 -23.94 16.02 12.54
CA GLN A 40 -23.29 15.03 11.68
C GLN A 40 -24.05 14.81 10.36
N GLU A 41 -25.39 14.81 10.38
CA GLU A 41 -26.22 14.69 9.17
C GLU A 41 -26.06 15.92 8.25
N VAL A 42 -26.09 17.13 8.82
CA VAL A 42 -25.93 18.39 8.07
C VAL A 42 -24.54 18.46 7.42
N ILE A 43 -23.48 18.10 8.14
CA ILE A 43 -22.12 18.02 7.58
C ILE A 43 -22.06 16.99 6.44
N GLY A 44 -22.72 15.84 6.61
CA GLY A 44 -22.86 14.83 5.56
C GLY A 44 -23.46 15.39 4.28
N HIS A 45 -24.54 16.18 4.40
CA HIS A 45 -25.18 16.83 3.26
C HIS A 45 -24.34 17.93 2.61
N ILE A 46 -23.67 18.78 3.41
CA ILE A 46 -22.79 19.84 2.87
C ILE A 46 -21.65 19.24 2.04
N THR A 47 -21.11 18.10 2.49
CA THR A 47 -19.99 17.42 1.83
C THR A 47 -20.40 16.51 0.67
N GLU A 48 -21.70 16.30 0.44
CA GLU A 48 -22.18 15.42 -0.63
C GLU A 48 -21.79 15.93 -2.03
N GLY A 49 -21.90 17.25 -2.24
CA GLY A 49 -21.63 17.88 -3.54
C GLY A 49 -20.20 17.70 -4.06
N VAL A 50 -19.22 17.48 -3.16
CA VAL A 50 -17.81 17.28 -3.54
C VAL A 50 -17.45 15.82 -3.78
N CYS A 51 -18.31 14.87 -3.42
CA CYS A 51 -18.02 13.42 -3.53
C CYS A 51 -17.80 12.98 -4.99
N ARG A 52 -18.71 13.36 -5.89
CA ARG A 52 -18.63 13.00 -7.31
C ARG A 52 -17.37 13.54 -8.01
N PRO A 53 -17.04 14.84 -7.93
CA PRO A 53 -15.82 15.36 -8.55
C PRO A 53 -14.54 14.78 -7.93
N LEU A 54 -14.52 14.58 -6.60
CA LEU A 54 -13.40 13.93 -5.90
C LEU A 54 -13.16 12.53 -6.46
N LYS A 55 -14.22 11.71 -6.54
CA LYS A 55 -14.17 10.35 -7.09
C LYS A 55 -13.56 10.33 -8.48
N VAL A 56 -14.10 11.12 -9.41
CA VAL A 56 -13.62 11.16 -10.80
C VAL A 56 -12.13 11.53 -10.87
N ARG A 57 -11.68 12.50 -10.08
CA ARG A 57 -10.27 12.92 -10.08
C ARG A 57 -9.33 11.85 -9.55
N ILE A 58 -9.72 11.16 -8.48
CA ILE A 58 -8.91 10.07 -7.91
C ILE A 58 -8.91 8.86 -8.86
N GLU A 59 -10.05 8.48 -9.41
CA GLU A 59 -10.16 7.40 -10.40
C GLU A 59 -9.26 7.65 -11.61
N GLN A 60 -9.24 8.87 -12.15
CA GLN A 60 -8.35 9.24 -13.26
C GLN A 60 -6.87 9.03 -12.91
N VAL A 61 -6.46 9.37 -11.68
CA VAL A 61 -5.08 9.15 -11.22
C VAL A 61 -4.76 7.66 -11.09
N ILE A 62 -5.71 6.86 -10.60
CA ILE A 62 -5.53 5.41 -10.42
C ILE A 62 -5.47 4.69 -11.79
N VAL A 63 -6.41 5.01 -12.69
CA VAL A 63 -6.54 4.37 -14.01
C VAL A 63 -5.45 4.79 -14.98
N ALA A 64 -4.73 5.89 -14.72
CA ALA A 64 -3.53 6.26 -15.46
C ALA A 64 -2.31 5.33 -15.20
N GLU A 65 -2.49 4.27 -14.40
CA GLU A 65 -1.49 3.25 -14.08
C GLU A 65 -0.11 3.82 -13.68
N PRO A 66 -0.04 4.68 -12.65
CA PRO A 66 1.20 5.42 -12.34
C PRO A 66 2.29 4.57 -11.65
N GLY A 67 2.13 3.25 -11.61
CA GLY A 67 3.05 2.30 -10.97
C GLY A 67 2.69 1.91 -9.53
N ALA A 68 3.17 0.75 -9.10
CA ALA A 68 2.82 0.14 -7.80
C ALA A 68 3.16 1.05 -6.60
N VAL A 69 4.33 1.70 -6.59
CA VAL A 69 4.75 2.59 -5.49
C VAL A 69 3.76 3.74 -5.32
N LEU A 70 3.32 4.37 -6.42
CA LEU A 70 2.39 5.50 -6.33
C LEU A 70 0.98 5.05 -5.90
N LEU A 71 0.50 3.91 -6.43
CA LEU A 71 -0.78 3.34 -6.04
C LEU A 71 -0.82 2.94 -4.56
N TYR A 72 0.29 2.44 -4.01
CA TYR A 72 0.40 2.13 -2.60
C TYR A 72 0.42 3.38 -1.73
N LYS A 73 1.22 4.39 -2.09
CA LYS A 73 1.24 5.71 -1.42
C LYS A 73 -0.15 6.35 -1.41
N LEU A 74 -0.84 6.33 -2.56
CA LEU A 74 -2.20 6.85 -2.70
C LEU A 74 -3.20 6.08 -1.83
N SER A 75 -3.11 4.75 -1.79
CA SER A 75 -3.94 3.90 -0.94
C SER A 75 -3.78 4.26 0.55
N ASN A 76 -2.54 4.44 1.01
CA ASN A 76 -2.24 4.83 2.39
C ASN A 76 -2.76 6.25 2.70
N LEU A 77 -2.62 7.17 1.76
CA LEU A 77 -3.11 8.55 1.89
C LEU A 77 -4.64 8.61 2.01
N LEU A 78 -5.35 7.85 1.17
CA LEU A 78 -6.81 7.75 1.24
C LEU A 78 -7.26 7.17 2.59
N LYS A 79 -6.60 6.11 3.06
CA LYS A 79 -6.88 5.50 4.36
C LYS A 79 -6.64 6.46 5.53
N PHE A 80 -5.55 7.23 5.47
CA PHE A 80 -5.25 8.27 6.46
C PHE A 80 -6.34 9.35 6.52
N TYR A 81 -6.73 9.89 5.36
CA TYR A 81 -7.76 10.93 5.31
C TYR A 81 -9.16 10.40 5.60
N HIS A 82 -9.47 9.15 5.26
CA HIS A 82 -10.69 8.50 5.72
C HIS A 82 -10.77 8.52 7.25
N HIS A 83 -9.71 8.09 7.94
CA HIS A 83 -9.67 8.12 9.41
C HIS A 83 -9.76 9.53 9.98
N THR A 84 -9.00 10.47 9.42
CA THR A 84 -8.94 11.86 9.90
C THR A 84 -10.26 12.60 9.68
N ILE A 85 -10.94 12.40 8.55
CA ILE A 85 -12.23 13.02 8.27
C ILE A 85 -13.34 12.34 9.09
N SER A 86 -13.25 11.02 9.30
CA SER A 86 -14.20 10.28 10.13
C SER A 86 -14.22 10.76 11.59
N SER A 87 -13.08 11.21 12.15
CA SER A 87 -13.07 11.80 13.49
C SER A 87 -13.78 13.14 13.59
N ILE A 88 -13.96 13.85 12.46
CA ILE A 88 -14.68 15.12 12.39
C ILE A 88 -16.18 14.87 12.20
N ILE A 89 -16.55 14.08 11.19
CA ILE A 89 -17.94 13.83 10.80
C ILE A 89 -18.65 12.87 11.76
N GLY A 90 -17.90 12.07 12.53
CA GLY A 90 -18.45 11.10 13.45
C GLY A 90 -18.84 9.78 12.76
N THR A 91 -19.71 9.01 13.41
CA THR A 91 -20.11 7.66 12.98
C THR A 91 -21.27 7.64 11.98
N SER A 92 -21.74 8.81 11.53
CA SER A 92 -22.77 8.88 10.50
C SER A 92 -22.25 8.30 9.18
N VAL A 93 -23.14 7.63 8.43
CA VAL A 93 -22.82 7.05 7.12
C VAL A 93 -22.74 8.18 6.09
N ALA A 94 -21.67 8.96 6.15
CA ALA A 94 -21.45 10.07 5.25
C ALA A 94 -20.99 9.56 3.88
N THR A 95 -21.66 10.02 2.81
CA THR A 95 -21.31 9.73 1.41
C THR A 95 -19.84 10.01 1.11
N LEU A 96 -19.25 11.00 1.79
CA LEU A 96 -17.84 11.34 1.67
C LEU A 96 -16.91 10.22 2.12
N LEU A 97 -17.17 9.63 3.30
CA LEU A 97 -16.36 8.52 3.83
C LEU A 97 -16.48 7.30 2.94
N ILE A 98 -17.70 6.97 2.48
CA ILE A 98 -17.93 5.90 1.50
C ILE A 98 -17.10 6.15 0.24
N THR A 99 -17.13 7.37 -0.29
CA THR A 99 -16.39 7.72 -1.51
C THR A 99 -14.88 7.54 -1.33
N ILE A 100 -14.32 8.00 -0.20
CA ILE A 100 -12.88 7.83 0.08
C ILE A 100 -12.52 6.35 0.23
N GLU A 101 -13.37 5.56 0.90
CA GLU A 101 -13.15 4.12 1.08
C GLU A 101 -13.23 3.36 -0.25
N GLU A 102 -14.20 3.67 -1.12
CA GLU A 102 -14.26 3.10 -2.47
C GLU A 102 -12.98 3.36 -3.26
N MET A 103 -12.44 4.58 -3.16
CA MET A 103 -11.18 4.95 -3.81
C MET A 103 -9.98 4.24 -3.18
N HIS A 104 -9.98 4.06 -1.86
CA HIS A 104 -8.95 3.29 -1.15
C HIS A 104 -8.92 1.85 -1.67
N VAL A 105 -10.09 1.19 -1.71
CA VAL A 105 -10.25 -0.18 -2.21
C VAL A 105 -9.80 -0.30 -3.66
N LEU A 106 -10.20 0.65 -4.53
CA LEU A 106 -9.79 0.66 -5.93
C LEU A 106 -8.26 0.82 -6.08
N SER A 107 -7.65 1.76 -5.35
CA SER A 107 -6.20 1.98 -5.37
C SER A 107 -5.43 0.76 -4.89
N LYS A 108 -5.89 0.12 -3.81
CA LYS A 108 -5.29 -1.11 -3.26
C LYS A 108 -5.41 -2.28 -4.25
N LYS A 109 -6.56 -2.44 -4.90
CA LYS A 109 -6.77 -3.45 -5.94
C LYS A 109 -5.82 -3.24 -7.13
N MET A 110 -5.72 -2.01 -7.63
CA MET A 110 -4.82 -1.68 -8.74
C MET A 110 -3.35 -1.87 -8.39
N PHE A 111 -2.96 -1.55 -7.16
CA PHE A 111 -1.63 -1.83 -6.65
C PHE A 111 -1.27 -3.33 -6.71
N PHE A 112 -2.13 -4.21 -6.17
CA PHE A 112 -1.88 -5.65 -6.20
C PHE A 112 -1.93 -6.24 -7.61
N ASN A 113 -2.78 -5.70 -8.48
CA ASN A 113 -2.77 -6.06 -9.91
C ASN A 113 -1.44 -5.69 -10.56
N SER A 114 -0.90 -4.50 -10.27
CA SER A 114 0.39 -4.05 -10.78
C SER A 114 1.54 -4.92 -10.29
N LEU A 115 1.56 -5.29 -9.01
CA LEU A 115 2.56 -6.22 -8.46
C LEU A 115 2.45 -7.61 -9.05
N SER A 116 1.23 -8.15 -9.17
CA SER A 116 0.98 -9.46 -9.77
C SER A 116 1.44 -9.49 -11.24
N LEU A 117 1.14 -8.44 -12.01
CA LEU A 117 1.60 -8.31 -13.39
C LEU A 117 3.13 -8.23 -13.49
N HIS A 118 3.78 -7.48 -12.58
CA HIS A 118 5.23 -7.43 -12.48
C HIS A 118 5.82 -8.82 -12.19
N ALA A 119 5.25 -9.54 -11.23
CA ALA A 119 5.65 -10.90 -10.89
C ALA A 119 5.46 -11.90 -12.03
N SER A 120 4.35 -11.84 -12.77
CA SER A 120 4.12 -12.70 -13.94
C SER A 120 5.15 -12.44 -15.03
N ARG A 121 5.47 -11.17 -15.31
CA ARG A 121 6.47 -10.80 -16.33
C ARG A 121 7.89 -11.29 -16.00
N LEU A 122 8.24 -11.38 -14.71
CA LEU A 122 9.52 -11.99 -14.29
C LEU A 122 9.62 -13.46 -14.72
N MET A 123 8.50 -14.18 -14.70
CA MET A 123 8.45 -15.59 -15.05
C MET A 123 8.39 -15.86 -16.56
N ASP A 124 7.96 -14.88 -17.38
CA ASP A 124 7.88 -15.02 -18.85
C ASP A 124 9.27 -15.14 -19.51
N LYS A 125 10.28 -14.46 -18.95
CA LYS A 125 11.67 -14.51 -19.41
C LYS A 125 12.62 -14.59 -18.22
N VAL A 126 12.86 -15.81 -17.77
CA VAL A 126 13.80 -16.07 -16.68
C VAL A 126 15.22 -15.75 -17.14
N GLU A 127 15.84 -14.76 -16.50
CA GLU A 127 17.23 -14.39 -16.71
C GLU A 127 18.14 -15.49 -16.17
N LEU A 128 19.19 -15.84 -16.92
CA LEU A 128 20.19 -16.80 -16.46
C LEU A 128 21.08 -16.15 -15.38
N PRO A 129 21.63 -16.93 -14.44
CA PRO A 129 22.58 -16.41 -13.47
C PRO A 129 23.78 -15.76 -14.16
N PRO A 130 24.26 -14.61 -13.66
CA PRO A 130 25.47 -13.97 -14.16
C PRO A 130 26.70 -14.84 -13.89
N ALA A 131 27.81 -14.57 -14.61
CA ALA A 131 29.03 -15.36 -14.52
C ALA A 131 29.72 -15.32 -13.14
N ASP A 132 29.44 -14.28 -12.35
CA ASP A 132 29.89 -14.14 -10.96
C ASP A 132 28.98 -14.86 -9.95
N LEU A 133 27.91 -15.51 -10.43
CA LEU A 133 26.87 -16.16 -9.62
C LEU A 133 26.20 -15.21 -8.61
N GLY A 134 26.22 -13.91 -8.90
CA GLY A 134 25.48 -12.90 -8.16
C GLY A 134 23.97 -12.92 -8.45
N PRO A 135 23.16 -12.15 -7.71
CA PRO A 135 21.74 -12.00 -7.99
C PRO A 135 21.51 -11.39 -9.38
N THR A 136 20.48 -11.85 -10.09
CA THR A 136 20.11 -11.31 -11.40
C THR A 136 19.67 -9.84 -11.31
N ALA A 137 19.75 -9.12 -12.44
CA ALA A 137 19.29 -7.73 -12.50
C ALA A 137 17.78 -7.65 -12.19
N SER A 138 17.01 -8.60 -12.70
CA SER A 138 15.58 -8.75 -12.46
C SER A 138 15.24 -8.91 -10.97
N LEU A 139 16.02 -9.72 -10.23
CA LEU A 139 15.88 -9.88 -8.78
C LEU A 139 16.18 -8.56 -8.06
N THR A 140 17.31 -7.94 -8.37
CA THR A 140 17.76 -6.71 -7.71
C THR A 140 16.77 -5.56 -7.92
N GLN A 141 16.25 -5.40 -9.14
CA GLN A 141 15.26 -4.36 -9.47
C GLN A 141 13.93 -4.60 -8.73
N THR A 142 13.49 -5.85 -8.63
CA THR A 142 12.24 -6.18 -7.92
C THR A 142 12.36 -5.98 -6.42
N LEU A 143 13.52 -6.29 -5.83
CA LEU A 143 13.80 -5.99 -4.42
C LEU A 143 13.87 -4.48 -4.16
N ALA A 144 14.41 -3.69 -5.11
CA ALA A 144 14.38 -2.23 -5.01
C ALA A 144 12.94 -1.69 -5.02
N LEU A 145 12.07 -2.19 -5.91
CA LEU A 145 10.65 -1.87 -5.94
C LEU A 145 9.97 -2.22 -4.60
N LEU A 146 10.19 -3.44 -4.09
CA LEU A 146 9.64 -3.88 -2.81
C LEU A 146 10.07 -2.95 -1.67
N ARG A 147 11.36 -2.58 -1.63
CA ARG A 147 11.90 -1.65 -0.63
C ARG A 147 11.20 -0.28 -0.69
N GLU A 148 10.97 0.25 -1.89
CA GLU A 148 10.26 1.52 -2.05
C GLU A 148 8.79 1.44 -1.58
N VAL A 149 8.12 0.33 -1.84
CA VAL A 149 6.74 0.09 -1.37
C VAL A 149 6.73 0.03 0.16
N LEU A 150 7.58 -0.79 0.79
CA LEU A 150 7.60 -0.97 2.24
C LEU A 150 8.03 0.32 2.97
N ALA A 151 8.99 1.07 2.43
CA ALA A 151 9.42 2.36 2.99
C ALA A 151 8.35 3.45 2.91
N SER A 152 7.36 3.30 2.03
CA SER A 152 6.29 4.29 1.87
C SER A 152 5.12 4.16 2.86
N HIS A 153 5.29 3.30 3.89
CA HIS A 153 4.25 3.00 4.89
C HIS A 153 4.43 3.76 6.22
N ASP A 154 5.49 4.54 6.41
CA ASP A 154 5.83 5.18 7.71
C ASP A 154 4.77 6.15 8.27
N SER A 155 3.86 6.67 7.45
CA SER A 155 2.89 7.71 7.85
C SER A 155 1.47 7.22 8.16
N SER A 156 1.23 5.91 8.24
CA SER A 156 -0.12 5.34 8.29
C SER A 156 -0.65 5.14 9.71
N VAL A 157 -1.77 5.79 10.10
CA VAL A 157 -2.41 5.73 11.45
C VAL A 157 -3.15 4.39 11.69
N VAL A 158 -2.73 3.32 11.02
CA VAL A 158 -3.41 2.03 11.00
C VAL A 158 -3.01 1.17 12.20
N PRO A 159 -3.95 0.42 12.82
CA PRO A 159 -3.64 -0.55 13.86
C PRO A 159 -2.55 -1.55 13.44
N LEU A 160 -1.67 -1.90 14.36
CA LEU A 160 -0.51 -2.79 14.11
C LEU A 160 -0.89 -4.10 13.39
N ASN A 161 -2.00 -4.73 13.79
CA ASN A 161 -2.46 -5.99 13.19
C ASN A 161 -2.82 -5.86 11.71
N ALA A 162 -3.53 -4.78 11.34
CA ALA A 162 -3.90 -4.53 9.96
C ALA A 162 -2.68 -4.16 9.11
N ARG A 163 -1.71 -3.44 9.70
CA ARG A 163 -0.41 -3.16 9.08
C ARG A 163 0.36 -4.45 8.80
N GLN A 164 0.44 -5.36 9.78
CA GLN A 164 1.12 -6.64 9.61
C GLN A 164 0.48 -7.51 8.52
N ALA A 165 -0.85 -7.55 8.46
CA ALA A 165 -1.57 -8.30 7.42
C ALA A 165 -1.31 -7.73 6.01
N ASP A 166 -1.32 -6.41 5.87
CA ASP A 166 -1.03 -5.74 4.59
C ASP A 166 0.41 -6.01 4.14
N PHE A 167 1.39 -5.96 5.05
CA PHE A 167 2.79 -6.33 4.78
C PHE A 167 2.90 -7.78 4.32
N ALA A 168 2.26 -8.71 5.05
CA ALA A 168 2.29 -10.13 4.70
C ALA A 168 1.76 -10.39 3.29
N GLN A 169 0.69 -9.70 2.87
CA GLN A 169 0.15 -9.81 1.51
C GLN A 169 1.13 -9.29 0.45
N VAL A 170 1.71 -8.11 0.67
CA VAL A 170 2.71 -7.52 -0.26
C VAL A 170 3.93 -8.43 -0.40
N LEU A 171 4.47 -8.91 0.72
CA LEU A 171 5.62 -9.81 0.75
C LEU A 171 5.32 -11.11 0.01
N SER A 172 4.15 -11.71 0.22
CA SER A 172 3.77 -12.96 -0.46
C SER A 172 3.65 -12.77 -1.97
N CYS A 173 3.07 -11.65 -2.41
CA CYS A 173 2.89 -11.34 -3.83
C CYS A 173 4.21 -11.20 -4.59
N ILE A 174 5.31 -10.83 -3.92
CA ILE A 174 6.61 -10.59 -4.55
C ILE A 174 7.66 -11.64 -4.23
N LEU A 175 7.80 -12.05 -2.97
CA LEU A 175 8.84 -13.00 -2.56
C LEU A 175 8.62 -14.39 -3.14
N ASP A 176 7.36 -14.87 -3.19
CA ASP A 176 7.08 -16.22 -3.68
C ASP A 176 7.46 -16.37 -5.17
N PRO A 177 7.09 -15.42 -6.07
CA PRO A 177 7.58 -15.40 -7.45
C PRO A 177 9.10 -15.23 -7.56
N LEU A 178 9.73 -14.42 -6.71
CA LEU A 178 11.19 -14.23 -6.75
C LEU A 178 11.96 -15.50 -6.35
N LEU A 179 11.48 -16.24 -5.37
CA LEU A 179 12.08 -17.52 -4.98
C LEU A 179 11.94 -18.56 -6.10
N GLN A 180 10.78 -18.59 -6.74
CA GLN A 180 10.56 -19.43 -7.92
C GLN A 180 11.49 -19.02 -9.07
N LEU A 181 11.63 -17.73 -9.34
CA LEU A 181 12.55 -17.19 -10.35
C LEU A 181 13.98 -17.64 -10.09
N CYS A 182 14.47 -17.52 -8.85
CA CYS A 182 15.82 -17.95 -8.49
C CYS A 182 15.99 -19.46 -8.72
N THR A 183 15.02 -20.26 -8.30
CA THR A 183 15.06 -21.72 -8.46
C THR A 183 15.10 -22.13 -9.95
N VAL A 184 14.27 -21.51 -10.78
CA VAL A 184 14.24 -21.81 -12.23
C VAL A 184 15.52 -21.33 -12.92
N SER A 185 16.01 -20.14 -12.56
CA SER A 185 17.25 -19.58 -13.09
C SER A 185 18.45 -20.48 -12.76
N ALA A 186 18.50 -21.02 -11.54
CA ALA A 186 19.58 -21.89 -11.07
C ALA A 186 19.52 -23.33 -11.65
N SER A 187 18.38 -23.75 -12.20
CA SER A 187 18.15 -25.15 -12.62
C SER A 187 19.09 -25.66 -13.73
N ASN A 188 19.71 -24.75 -14.48
CA ASN A 188 20.66 -25.08 -15.55
C ASN A 188 22.12 -25.10 -15.08
N LEU A 189 22.40 -24.80 -13.81
CA LEU A 189 23.75 -24.76 -13.25
C LEU A 189 24.18 -26.13 -12.68
N GLY A 190 25.49 -26.34 -12.58
CA GLY A 190 26.04 -27.45 -11.79
C GLY A 190 25.75 -27.26 -10.29
N THR A 191 25.79 -28.35 -9.51
CA THR A 191 25.40 -28.34 -8.09
C THR A 191 26.08 -27.25 -7.25
N ALA A 192 27.38 -27.04 -7.43
CA ALA A 192 28.15 -26.04 -6.69
C ALA A 192 27.78 -24.60 -7.09
N ASP A 193 27.63 -24.35 -8.39
CA ASP A 193 27.27 -23.03 -8.92
C ASP A 193 25.83 -22.66 -8.57
N MET A 194 24.92 -23.65 -8.64
CA MET A 194 23.53 -23.54 -8.21
C MET A 194 23.44 -23.14 -6.73
N ALA A 195 24.18 -23.83 -5.85
CA ALA A 195 24.21 -23.51 -4.43
C ALA A 195 24.74 -22.10 -4.17
N THR A 196 25.83 -21.71 -4.84
CA THR A 196 26.43 -20.37 -4.71
C THR A 196 25.47 -19.27 -5.15
N TYR A 197 24.81 -19.42 -6.29
CA TYR A 197 23.83 -18.45 -6.80
C TYR A 197 22.60 -18.33 -5.88
N MET A 198 22.08 -19.47 -5.41
CA MET A 198 20.92 -19.49 -4.51
C MET A 198 21.25 -18.83 -3.16
N VAL A 199 22.42 -19.10 -2.59
CA VAL A 199 22.94 -18.43 -1.39
C VAL A 199 23.02 -16.92 -1.65
N ASN A 200 23.71 -16.47 -2.70
CA ASN A 200 23.82 -15.02 -2.98
C ASN A 200 22.45 -14.34 -3.14
N SER A 201 21.49 -15.01 -3.80
CA SER A 201 20.14 -14.51 -4.03
C SER A 201 19.30 -14.44 -2.76
N LEU A 202 19.33 -15.49 -1.93
CA LEU A 202 18.66 -15.51 -0.63
C LEU A 202 19.26 -14.46 0.32
N TYR A 203 20.56 -14.19 0.21
CA TYR A 203 21.27 -13.22 1.06
C TYR A 203 20.70 -11.84 0.84
N VAL A 204 20.65 -11.41 -0.43
CA VAL A 204 20.16 -10.07 -0.79
C VAL A 204 18.68 -9.90 -0.44
N MET A 205 17.87 -10.95 -0.58
CA MET A 205 16.48 -10.93 -0.11
C MET A 205 16.42 -10.72 1.40
N LYS A 206 17.18 -11.51 2.19
CA LYS A 206 17.21 -11.43 3.65
C LYS A 206 17.67 -10.06 4.12
N THR A 207 18.77 -9.53 3.58
CA THR A 207 19.29 -8.21 3.97
C THR A 207 18.35 -7.08 3.60
N THR A 208 17.59 -7.22 2.50
CA THR A 208 16.57 -6.24 2.11
C THR A 208 15.40 -6.23 3.10
N LEU A 209 14.92 -7.43 3.48
CA LEU A 209 13.78 -7.57 4.39
C LEU A 209 14.14 -7.21 5.84
N ALA A 210 15.36 -7.47 6.29
CA ALA A 210 15.82 -7.17 7.64
C ALA A 210 15.77 -5.68 8.02
N LEU A 211 15.58 -4.79 7.04
CA LEU A 211 15.43 -3.34 7.24
C LEU A 211 14.00 -2.95 7.65
N PHE A 212 13.04 -3.87 7.59
CA PHE A 212 11.61 -3.58 7.77
C PHE A 212 11.02 -4.39 8.92
N GLU A 213 10.05 -3.80 9.62
CA GLU A 213 9.26 -4.51 10.62
C GLU A 213 8.30 -5.51 9.96
N PHE A 214 7.82 -6.49 10.74
CA PHE A 214 6.85 -7.50 10.33
C PHE A 214 7.33 -8.51 9.27
N THR A 215 8.64 -8.58 9.02
CA THR A 215 9.24 -9.54 8.07
C THR A 215 9.71 -10.84 8.72
N ASP A 216 9.62 -10.99 10.05
CA ASP A 216 10.23 -12.11 10.82
C ASP A 216 9.89 -13.49 10.25
N LYS A 217 8.60 -13.76 10.00
CA LYS A 217 8.16 -15.04 9.42
C LYS A 217 8.79 -15.34 8.07
N ARG A 218 9.00 -14.31 7.24
CA ARG A 218 9.64 -14.46 5.92
C ARG A 218 11.15 -14.59 6.05
N LEU A 219 11.78 -13.90 7.00
CA LEU A 219 13.19 -14.08 7.33
C LEU A 219 13.49 -15.50 7.82
N GLU A 220 12.65 -16.06 8.70
CA GLU A 220 12.76 -17.45 9.17
C GLU A 220 12.64 -18.45 8.00
N MET A 221 11.69 -18.22 7.09
CA MET A 221 11.53 -19.06 5.89
C MET A 221 12.76 -19.02 4.98
N LEU A 222 13.33 -17.83 4.76
CA LEU A 222 14.53 -17.65 3.96
C LEU A 222 15.76 -18.29 4.63
N GLU A 223 15.86 -18.19 5.96
CA GLU A 223 16.94 -18.83 6.73
C GLU A 223 16.88 -20.35 6.60
N PHE A 224 15.68 -20.93 6.70
CA PHE A 224 15.50 -22.37 6.53
C PHE A 224 15.88 -22.85 5.12
N GLN A 225 15.61 -22.05 4.08
CA GLN A 225 16.05 -22.37 2.72
C GLN A 225 17.55 -22.21 2.53
N TRP A 226 18.13 -21.19 3.16
CA TRP A 226 19.56 -20.95 3.16
C TRP A 226 20.33 -22.14 3.76
N ASP A 227 19.90 -22.61 4.93
CA ASP A 227 20.56 -23.72 5.62
C ASP A 227 20.46 -25.06 4.87
N LYS A 228 19.42 -25.23 4.05
CA LYS A 228 19.28 -26.40 3.16
C LYS A 228 20.17 -26.35 1.91
N THR A 229 20.64 -25.16 1.54
CA THR A 229 21.42 -24.94 0.33
C THR A 229 22.93 -25.09 0.59
N LYS A 230 23.33 -25.00 1.86
CA LYS A 230 24.68 -25.34 2.34
C LYS A 230 24.90 -26.85 2.37
#